data_AF-A0A4P6PHQ5-F1
#
_entry.id   AF-A0A4P6PHQ5-F1
#
_cell.length_a   1.000
_cell.length_b   1.000
_cell.length_c   1.000
_cell.angle_alpha   90.00
_cell.angle_beta   90.00
_cell.angle_gamma   90.00
#
_symmetry.space_group_name_H-M   'P 1'
#
loop_
_entity.id
_entity.type
_entity.pdbx_description
1 polymer ?
#
loop_
_entity_poly.entity_id
_entity_poly.type
_entity_poly.pdbx_seq_one_letter_code
_entity_poly.pdbx_strand_id
1 'polypeptide(L)' 'MRIRRAMRKKPLRRPVKKPRLKRYRIKQQKSRLAGAGYTEEQLVHMNTKEIRAAIRETGA' A
#
# COMPACT_ATOMS: atom_id res chain seq x y z
N MET A 1 40.87 18.61 9.10
CA MET A 1 40.25 17.44 8.43
C MET A 1 39.03 16.97 9.21
N ARG A 2 37.80 17.28 8.77
CA ARG A 2 36.57 16.80 9.42
C ARG A 2 35.72 16.02 8.42
N ILE A 3 36.17 14.80 8.13
CA ILE A 3 35.36 13.76 7.49
C ILE A 3 34.32 13.30 8.53
N ARG A 4 33.31 14.12 8.80
CA ARG A 4 32.09 13.75 9.53
C ARG A 4 30.89 13.64 8.60
N ARG A 5 31.11 13.41 7.30
CA ARG A 5 30.02 13.22 6.32
C ARG A 5 29.91 11.80 5.76
N ALA A 6 30.80 10.89 6.15
CA ALA A 6 30.73 9.47 5.78
C ALA A 6 29.86 8.61 6.72
N MET A 7 29.55 9.09 7.94
CA MET A 7 28.69 8.39 8.92
C MET A 7 27.18 8.58 8.68
N ARG A 8 26.76 9.33 7.64
CA ARG A 8 25.35 9.55 7.29
C ARG A 8 24.91 8.78 6.02
N LYS A 9 25.57 7.66 5.70
CA LYS A 9 25.19 6.74 4.60
C LYS A 9 24.78 5.34 5.07
N LYS A 10 24.17 5.22 6.26
CA LYS A 10 23.37 4.04 6.62
C LYS A 10 21.96 4.53 6.97
N PRO A 11 20.92 4.29 6.14
CA PRO A 11 19.57 4.47 6.63
C PRO A 11 19.38 3.40 7.71
N LEU A 12 19.40 3.80 8.98
CA LEU A 12 19.01 2.96 10.12
C LEU A 12 17.56 2.42 9.99
N ARG A 13 16.83 2.84 8.95
CA ARG A 13 15.45 2.47 8.64
C ARG A 13 15.30 2.34 7.12
N ARG A 14 15.65 1.19 6.53
CA ARG A 14 15.05 0.82 5.22
C ARG A 14 13.52 0.88 5.40
N PRO A 15 12.74 1.36 4.42
CA PRO A 15 11.28 1.22 4.51
C PRO A 15 10.96 -0.28 4.68
N VAL A 16 10.40 -0.67 5.83
CA VAL A 16 10.06 -2.07 6.19
C VAL A 16 9.17 -2.73 5.12
N LYS A 17 8.46 -1.92 4.33
CA LYS A 17 7.88 -2.30 3.04
C LYS A 17 8.33 -1.31 1.96
N LYS A 18 8.91 -1.82 0.87
CA LYS A 18 9.15 -1.00 -0.33
C LYS A 18 7.82 -0.36 -0.76
N PRO A 19 7.74 0.97 -0.99
CA PRO A 19 6.49 1.64 -1.38
C PRO A 19 5.78 0.97 -2.57
N ARG A 20 6.55 0.39 -3.50
CA ARG A 20 6.04 -0.41 -4.64
C ARG A 20 5.17 -1.59 -4.19
N LEU A 21 5.58 -2.33 -3.16
CA LEU A 21 4.84 -3.49 -2.67
C LEU A 21 3.52 -3.09 -2.00
N LYS A 22 3.47 -1.92 -1.34
CA LYS A 22 2.23 -1.37 -0.79
C LYS A 22 1.25 -1.02 -1.93
N ARG A 23 1.72 -0.34 -2.98
CA ARG A 23 0.89 0.01 -4.14
C ARG A 23 0.37 -1.24 -4.86
N TYR A 24 1.24 -2.24 -5.06
CA TYR A 24 0.87 -3.51 -5.68
C TYR A 24 -0.23 -4.23 -4.90
N ARG A 25 -0.10 -4.30 -3.57
CA ARG A 25 -1.13 -4.89 -2.71
C ARG A 25 -2.47 -4.17 -2.83
N ILE A 26 -2.47 -2.85 -2.76
CA ILE A 26 -3.71 -2.06 -2.88
C ILE A 26 -4.35 -2.29 -4.26
N LYS A 27 -3.54 -2.34 -5.34
CA LYS A 27 -4.04 -2.66 -6.68
C LYS A 27 -4.72 -4.03 -6.73
N GLN A 28 -4.10 -5.07 -6.17
CA GLN A 28 -4.71 -6.40 -6.11
C GLN A 28 -6.01 -6.41 -5.29
N GLN A 29 -6.04 -5.70 -4.16
CA GLN A 29 -7.25 -5.59 -3.33
C GLN A 29 -8.40 -4.92 -4.08
N LYS A 30 -8.14 -3.82 -4.79
CA LYS A 30 -9.13 -3.18 -5.65
C LYS A 30 -9.60 -4.09 -6.79
N SER A 31 -8.69 -4.86 -7.40
CA SER A 31 -9.04 -5.82 -8.46
C SER A 31 -9.97 -6.93 -7.96
N ARG A 32 -9.78 -7.41 -6.71
CA ARG A 32 -10.68 -8.40 -6.11
C ARG A 32 -12.06 -7.82 -5.86
N LEU A 33 -12.13 -6.60 -5.32
CA LEU A 33 -13.38 -5.90 -5.08
C LEU A 33 -14.12 -5.58 -6.40
N ALA A 34 -13.39 -5.24 -7.47
CA ALA A 34 -13.98 -5.09 -8.79
C ALA A 34 -14.65 -6.40 -9.26
N GLY A 35 -14.01 -7.55 -9.04
CA GLY A 35 -14.62 -8.87 -9.29
C GLY A 35 -15.83 -9.18 -8.41
N ALA A 36 -15.93 -8.57 -7.24
CA ALA A 36 -17.07 -8.66 -6.33
C ALA A 36 -18.20 -7.64 -6.63
N GLY A 37 -18.10 -6.87 -7.72
CA GLY A 37 -19.15 -5.96 -8.18
C GLY A 37 -19.02 -4.50 -7.75
N TYR A 38 -17.91 -4.09 -7.12
CA TYR A 38 -17.67 -2.67 -6.83
C TYR A 38 -17.32 -1.89 -8.10
N THR A 39 -17.91 -0.70 -8.25
CA THR A 39 -17.61 0.17 -9.39
C THR A 39 -16.26 0.87 -9.24
N GLU A 40 -15.67 1.29 -10.36
CA GLU A 40 -14.38 1.99 -10.33
C GLU A 40 -14.43 3.31 -9.54
N GLU A 41 -15.53 4.04 -9.65
CA GLU A 41 -15.76 5.29 -8.90
C GLU A 41 -15.75 5.05 -7.39
N GLN A 42 -16.44 4.00 -6.92
CA GLN A 42 -16.41 3.62 -5.51
C GLN A 42 -14.98 3.29 -5.07
N LEU A 43 -14.26 2.48 -5.86
CA LEU A 43 -12.88 2.08 -5.55
C LEU A 43 -11.89 3.25 -5.53
N VAL A 44 -12.12 4.32 -6.30
CA VAL A 44 -11.28 5.53 -6.30
C VAL A 44 -11.42 6.29 -4.99
N HIS A 45 -12.64 6.43 -4.47
CA HIS A 45 -12.93 7.19 -3.26
C HIS A 45 -12.67 6.42 -1.96
N MET A 46 -12.52 5.09 -2.03
CA MET A 46 -12.25 4.26 -0.84
C MET A 46 -10.84 4.44 -0.28
N ASN A 47 -10.77 4.60 1.04
CA ASN A 47 -9.53 4.53 1.79
C ASN A 47 -9.13 3.07 2.10
N THR A 48 -7.88 2.86 2.47
CA THR A 48 -7.30 1.54 2.79
C THR A 48 -7.99 0.80 3.93
N LYS A 49 -8.66 1.49 4.87
CA LYS A 49 -9.44 0.85 5.94
C LYS A 49 -10.72 0.23 5.37
N GLU A 50 -11.44 0.98 4.54
CA GLU A 50 -12.67 0.57 3.88
C GLU A 50 -12.41 -0.58 2.91
N ILE A 51 -11.34 -0.51 2.11
CA ILE A 51 -10.94 -1.60 1.21
C ILE A 51 -10.76 -2.92 1.98
N ARG A 52 -10.18 -2.88 3.18
CA ARG A 52 -9.98 -4.08 4.02
C ARG A 52 -11.26 -4.55 4.72
N ALA A 53 -12.22 -3.65 4.96
CA ALA A 53 -13.52 -4.00 5.51
C ALA A 53 -14.36 -4.70 4.43
N ALA A 54 -14.47 -4.06 3.26
CA ALA A 54 -15.15 -4.59 2.09
C ALA A 54 -14.63 -5.98 1.69
N ILE A 55 -13.30 -6.21 1.70
CA ILE A 55 -12.73 -7.54 1.43
C ILE A 55 -13.18 -8.59 2.46
N ARG A 56 -13.28 -8.23 3.74
CA ARG A 56 -13.73 -9.16 4.79
C ARG A 56 -15.22 -9.46 4.66
N GLU A 57 -16.02 -8.47 4.29
CA GLU A 57 -17.47 -8.60 4.10
C GLU A 57 -17.80 -9.41 2.85
N THR A 58 -17.07 -9.19 1.75
CA THR A 58 -17.28 -9.90 0.48
C THR A 58 -16.61 -11.26 0.39
N GLY A 59 -15.62 -11.56 1.24
CA GLY A 59 -14.87 -12.82 1.21
C GLY A 59 -13.91 -12.96 0.01
N ALA A 60 -13.52 -11.84 -0.61
CA ALA A 60 -12.75 -11.80 -1.87
C ALA A 60 -11.20 -11.83 -1.74
#